data_AF-A0A6P9CD85-F1
#
_entry.id   AF-A0A6P9CD85-F1
#
_cell.length_a   1.000
_cell.length_b   1.000
_cell.length_c   1.000
_cell.angle_alpha   90.00
_cell.angle_beta   90.00
_cell.angle_gamma   90.00
#
_symmetry.space_group_name_H-M   'P 1'
#
loop_
_entity.id
_entity.type
_entity.pdbx_description
1 polymer ?
#
loop_
_entity_poly.entity_id
_entity_poly.type
_entity_poly.pdbx_seq_one_letter_code
_entity_poly.pdbx_strand_id
1 'polypeptide(L)'
;MDSRICLCFFACWVFVNSTSAPNKEVDVTAAMENYEGHIDSGCASNETRKVLKNLETALLKVHLQRDNLITVHSNIQTLIYTKFEGLTINSEDFLDPDASRQSRHSMYFPKRFLKNIQPTPAKEIRLICIYLKASCLFQDRQNSSLLSGDIIGLSLGDMSVTNLREPVEIRFWHNYSLDNFSMTCVFWEEGTGKDNLGEWRTEGCKTNASQDSVLCQCNHLTYFAVLLQLSSEPLDEKLLVPLTYLSDIGCGVSASACFITIFLYLFTRKLYHDSTTKIHINLLGALFFLNVSFLSSKTLVDHLWWCSILAAFLHYSLLCSSP
;
A
#
# COMPACT_ATOMS: atom_id res chain seq x y z
N MET A 1 10.93 -53.19 46.45
CA MET A 1 11.88 -53.39 45.34
C MET A 1 11.15 -53.73 44.05
N ASP A 2 10.89 -52.79 43.15
CA ASP A 2 10.00 -51.64 43.32
C ASP A 2 9.26 -51.44 42.00
N SER A 3 7.95 -51.68 42.02
CA SER A 3 7.03 -51.35 40.91
C SER A 3 7.07 -49.85 40.53
N ARG A 4 7.58 -49.01 41.44
CA ARG A 4 7.83 -47.58 41.22
C ARG A 4 9.01 -47.28 40.29
N ILE A 5 9.99 -48.17 40.16
CA ILE A 5 11.15 -47.95 39.27
C ILE A 5 10.74 -48.17 37.80
N CYS A 6 9.88 -49.15 37.53
CA CYS A 6 9.43 -49.45 36.17
C CYS A 6 8.53 -48.34 35.57
N LEU A 7 7.70 -47.72 36.42
CA LEU A 7 6.87 -46.55 36.04
C LEU A 7 7.72 -45.31 35.69
N CYS A 8 8.84 -45.09 36.39
CA CYS A 8 9.75 -44.00 36.07
C CYS A 8 10.47 -44.20 34.72
N PHE A 9 10.85 -45.44 34.38
CA PHE A 9 11.45 -45.73 33.08
C PHE A 9 10.45 -45.59 31.93
N PHE A 10 9.19 -46.03 32.10
CA PHE A 10 8.15 -45.83 31.09
C PHE A 10 7.76 -44.35 30.93
N ALA A 11 7.66 -43.60 32.02
CA ALA A 11 7.37 -42.16 31.96
C ALA A 11 8.53 -41.37 31.32
N CYS A 12 9.79 -41.72 31.61
CA CYS A 12 10.95 -41.14 30.93
C CYS A 12 10.98 -41.53 29.44
N TRP A 13 10.63 -42.76 29.07
CA TRP A 13 10.62 -43.16 27.66
C TRP A 13 9.51 -42.46 26.86
N VAL A 14 8.33 -42.24 27.46
CA VAL A 14 7.24 -41.45 26.86
C VAL A 14 7.58 -39.96 26.78
N PHE A 15 8.26 -39.39 27.78
CA PHE A 15 8.71 -37.99 27.73
C PHE A 15 9.87 -37.76 26.77
N VAL A 16 10.83 -38.69 26.68
CA VAL A 16 11.96 -38.62 25.73
C VAL A 16 11.49 -38.81 24.29
N ASN A 17 10.40 -39.55 24.04
CA ASN A 17 9.78 -39.65 22.70
C ASN A 17 8.71 -38.58 22.40
N SER A 18 8.31 -37.73 23.35
CA SER A 18 7.37 -36.61 23.11
C SER A 18 8.04 -35.25 22.95
N THR A 19 9.32 -35.11 23.28
CA THR A 19 10.10 -33.94 22.85
C THR A 19 10.56 -34.14 21.41
N SER A 20 9.61 -34.10 20.47
CA SER A 20 9.93 -33.69 19.10
C SER A 20 10.65 -32.34 19.21
N ALA A 21 11.86 -32.25 18.65
CA ALA A 21 12.53 -30.97 18.51
C ALA A 21 11.54 -29.97 17.89
N PRO A 22 11.49 -28.71 18.34
CA PRO A 22 10.57 -27.73 17.76
C PRO A 22 10.82 -27.71 16.26
N ASN A 23 9.79 -28.11 15.51
CA ASN A 23 9.89 -28.33 14.08
C ASN A 23 10.00 -26.93 13.45
N LYS A 24 11.21 -26.49 13.09
CA LYS A 24 11.52 -25.07 12.80
C LYS A 24 10.77 -24.50 11.58
N GLU A 25 10.24 -25.36 10.73
CA GLU A 25 9.33 -24.99 9.63
C GLU A 25 7.99 -24.44 10.16
N VAL A 26 7.54 -24.94 11.32
CA VAL A 26 6.35 -24.44 12.05
C VAL A 26 6.52 -23.00 12.51
N ASP A 27 7.76 -22.55 12.77
CA ASP A 27 8.04 -21.17 13.20
C ASP A 27 7.85 -20.16 12.06
N VAL A 28 8.18 -20.55 10.81
CA VAL A 28 7.93 -19.71 9.62
C VAL A 28 6.43 -19.62 9.34
N THR A 29 5.72 -20.74 9.38
CA THR A 29 4.26 -20.75 9.21
C THR A 29 3.56 -19.92 10.27
N ALA A 30 3.95 -20.06 11.55
CA ALA A 30 3.40 -19.26 12.64
C ALA A 30 3.69 -17.75 12.47
N ALA A 31 4.89 -17.39 11.99
CA ALA A 31 5.22 -16.00 11.69
C ALA A 31 4.40 -15.43 10.53
N MET A 32 4.12 -16.23 9.50
CA MET A 32 3.24 -15.86 8.38
C MET A 32 1.78 -15.71 8.82
N GLU A 33 1.24 -16.63 9.64
CA GLU A 33 -0.10 -16.53 10.20
C GLU A 33 -0.26 -15.27 11.08
N ASN A 34 0.75 -14.97 11.90
CA ASN A 34 0.77 -13.74 12.70
C ASN A 34 0.82 -12.48 11.80
N TYR A 35 1.52 -12.55 10.66
CA TYR A 35 1.52 -11.48 9.67
C TYR A 35 0.13 -11.29 9.04
N GLU A 36 -0.51 -12.38 8.58
CA GLU A 36 -1.86 -12.32 7.99
C GLU A 36 -2.90 -11.79 8.97
N GLY A 37 -2.92 -12.30 10.21
CA GLY A 37 -3.83 -11.81 11.24
C GLY A 37 -3.63 -10.33 11.56
N HIS A 38 -2.41 -9.81 11.42
CA HIS A 38 -2.15 -8.39 11.57
C HIS A 38 -2.70 -7.55 10.41
N ILE A 39 -2.56 -8.01 9.17
CA ILE A 39 -3.14 -7.36 7.99
C ILE A 39 -4.67 -7.36 8.08
N ASP A 40 -5.30 -8.48 8.47
CA ASP A 40 -6.75 -8.60 8.61
C ASP A 40 -7.31 -7.66 9.69
N SER A 41 -6.49 -7.31 10.69
CA SER A 41 -6.83 -6.31 11.72
C SER A 41 -6.67 -4.85 11.28
N GLY A 42 -6.27 -4.59 10.03
CA GLY A 42 -6.10 -3.25 9.47
C GLY A 42 -4.91 -2.47 10.03
N CYS A 43 -3.85 -3.15 10.47
CA CYS A 43 -2.65 -2.52 11.06
C CYS A 43 -2.93 -1.56 12.23
N ALA A 44 -3.95 -1.82 13.05
CA ALA A 44 -4.40 -0.93 14.12
C ALA A 44 -3.40 -0.73 15.29
N SER A 45 -2.25 -1.42 15.29
CA SER A 45 -1.27 -1.36 16.38
C SER A 45 0.05 -0.71 15.93
N ASN A 46 0.72 -0.05 16.89
CA ASN A 46 2.08 0.51 16.72
C ASN A 46 3.18 -0.57 16.56
N GLU A 47 2.80 -1.84 16.39
CA GLU A 47 3.67 -3.02 16.41
C GLU A 47 3.91 -3.60 15.00
N THR A 48 3.38 -2.95 13.97
CA THR A 48 3.50 -3.26 12.53
C THR A 48 4.93 -3.63 12.13
N ARG A 49 5.92 -2.78 12.47
CA ARG A 49 7.34 -3.02 12.15
C ARG A 49 7.89 -4.28 12.84
N LYS A 50 7.41 -4.62 14.04
CA LYS A 50 7.86 -5.82 14.76
C LYS A 50 7.35 -7.09 14.09
N VAL A 51 6.14 -7.06 13.53
CA VAL A 51 5.58 -8.21 12.79
C VAL A 51 6.45 -8.56 11.59
N LEU A 52 6.82 -7.58 10.76
CA LEU A 52 7.70 -7.80 9.61
C LEU A 52 9.09 -8.28 10.04
N LYS A 53 9.69 -7.65 11.06
CA LYS A 53 11.01 -8.06 11.58
C LYS A 53 11.00 -9.47 12.17
N ASN A 54 9.91 -9.88 12.82
CA ASN A 54 9.76 -11.23 13.35
C ASN A 54 9.72 -12.25 12.20
N LEU A 55 8.99 -11.96 11.13
CA LEU A 55 8.95 -12.77 9.92
C LEU A 55 10.35 -12.89 9.28
N GLU A 56 11.03 -11.77 9.03
CA GLU A 56 12.40 -11.77 8.49
C GLU A 56 13.35 -12.60 9.37
N THR A 57 13.24 -12.46 10.70
CA THR A 57 14.04 -13.22 11.66
C THR A 57 13.76 -14.72 11.61
N ALA A 58 12.49 -15.12 11.45
CA ALA A 58 12.11 -16.52 11.31
C ALA A 58 12.68 -17.12 10.01
N LEU A 59 12.57 -16.39 8.90
CA LEU A 59 13.13 -16.78 7.59
C LEU A 59 14.66 -16.91 7.63
N LEU A 60 15.34 -16.06 8.40
CA LEU A 60 16.80 -16.14 8.58
C LEU A 60 17.24 -17.36 9.41
N LYS A 61 16.44 -17.77 10.40
CA LYS A 61 16.79 -18.84 11.35
C LYS A 61 16.33 -20.24 10.95
N VAL A 62 15.44 -20.34 9.96
CA VAL A 62 14.88 -21.62 9.54
C VAL A 62 15.99 -22.58 9.10
N HIS A 63 15.88 -23.83 9.52
CA HIS A 63 16.76 -24.88 9.06
C HIS A 63 16.14 -25.52 7.82
N LEU A 64 16.83 -25.40 6.69
CA LEU A 64 16.34 -25.92 5.42
C LEU A 64 16.75 -27.40 5.31
N GLN A 65 15.76 -28.28 5.15
CA GLN A 65 16.01 -29.69 4.85
C GLN A 65 16.36 -29.93 3.37
N ARG A 66 16.03 -28.97 2.49
CA ARG A 66 16.26 -28.98 1.04
C ARG A 66 17.01 -27.71 0.61
N ASP A 67 17.40 -27.63 -0.66
CA ASP A 67 18.07 -26.43 -1.23
C ASP A 67 17.13 -25.21 -1.35
N ASN A 68 15.83 -25.41 -1.15
CA ASN A 68 14.83 -24.36 -1.11
C ASN A 68 13.70 -24.64 -0.10
N LEU A 69 13.01 -23.57 0.30
CA LEU A 69 11.76 -23.61 1.05
C LEU A 69 10.81 -22.59 0.42
N ILE A 70 9.57 -23.01 0.18
CA ILE A 70 8.54 -22.17 -0.42
C ILE A 70 7.29 -22.33 0.45
N THR A 71 6.79 -21.20 0.96
CA THR A 71 5.59 -21.16 1.79
C THR A 71 4.64 -20.12 1.22
N VAL A 72 3.40 -20.54 0.94
CA VAL A 72 2.40 -19.72 0.25
C VAL A 72 1.15 -19.62 1.13
N HIS A 73 0.70 -18.39 1.34
CA HIS A 73 -0.55 -18.04 2.00
C HIS A 73 -1.34 -17.05 1.10
N SER A 74 -2.47 -16.53 1.61
CA SER A 74 -3.38 -15.71 0.80
C SER A 74 -2.76 -14.35 0.41
N ASN A 75 -2.15 -13.66 1.39
CA ASN A 75 -1.59 -12.31 1.20
C ASN A 75 -0.06 -12.25 1.27
N ILE A 76 0.58 -13.37 1.57
CA ILE A 76 2.02 -13.46 1.77
C ILE A 76 2.58 -14.75 1.16
N GLN A 77 3.71 -14.63 0.47
CA GLN A 77 4.47 -15.76 -0.04
C GLN A 77 5.94 -15.56 0.33
N THR A 78 6.61 -16.61 0.77
CA THR A 78 8.03 -16.56 1.13
C THR A 78 8.78 -17.67 0.41
N LEU A 79 9.94 -17.32 -0.14
CA LEU A 79 10.82 -18.24 -0.84
C LEU A 79 12.24 -18.07 -0.32
N ILE A 80 12.91 -19.20 -0.06
CA ILE A 80 14.29 -19.24 0.39
C ILE A 80 15.08 -20.16 -0.52
N TYR A 81 16.24 -19.70 -0.99
CA TYR A 81 17.18 -20.49 -1.80
C TYR A 81 18.59 -20.39 -1.21
N THR A 82 19.25 -21.54 -0.99
CA THR A 82 20.67 -21.60 -0.58
C THR A 82 21.61 -21.71 -1.76
N LYS A 83 21.15 -22.35 -2.85
CA LYS A 83 21.93 -22.55 -4.07
C LYS A 83 21.25 -21.88 -5.25
N PHE A 84 21.82 -20.79 -5.73
CA PHE A 84 21.28 -20.02 -6.85
C PHE A 84 22.42 -19.45 -7.70
N GLU A 85 22.44 -19.82 -8.98
CA GLU A 85 23.35 -19.26 -9.99
C GLU A 85 22.55 -18.89 -11.23
N GLY A 86 22.08 -17.65 -11.32
CA GLY A 86 21.19 -17.27 -12.43
C GLY A 86 19.80 -17.87 -12.21
N LEU A 87 19.03 -17.28 -11.30
CA LEU A 87 17.74 -17.81 -10.87
C LEU A 87 16.62 -16.98 -11.47
N THR A 88 15.61 -17.66 -12.02
CA THR A 88 14.33 -17.03 -12.40
C THR A 88 13.25 -17.63 -11.54
N ILE A 89 12.44 -16.78 -10.93
CA ILE A 89 11.33 -17.16 -10.07
C ILE A 89 10.07 -16.57 -10.71
N ASN A 90 9.11 -17.40 -11.08
CA ASN A 90 7.82 -16.94 -11.59
C ASN A 90 6.74 -17.22 -10.56
N SER A 91 5.83 -16.27 -10.34
CA SER A 91 4.71 -16.49 -9.41
C SER A 91 3.83 -17.67 -9.85
N GLU A 92 3.68 -17.89 -11.16
CA GLU A 92 2.85 -18.96 -11.73
C GLU A 92 3.30 -20.37 -11.33
N ASP A 93 4.57 -20.55 -10.98
CA ASP A 93 5.10 -21.85 -10.56
C ASP A 93 4.51 -22.29 -9.21
N PHE A 94 3.87 -21.36 -8.47
CA PHE A 94 3.40 -21.54 -7.10
C PHE A 94 1.93 -21.16 -6.88
N LEU A 95 1.25 -20.66 -7.92
CA LEU A 95 -0.16 -20.29 -7.86
C LEU A 95 -1.04 -21.47 -8.25
N ASP A 96 -2.15 -21.65 -7.54
CA ASP A 96 -3.17 -22.65 -7.90
C ASP A 96 -3.79 -22.26 -9.26
N PRO A 97 -3.98 -23.18 -10.23
CA PRO A 97 -4.45 -22.85 -11.58
C PRO A 97 -5.82 -22.16 -11.62
N ASP A 98 -6.60 -22.25 -10.55
CA ASP A 98 -7.94 -21.66 -10.41
C ASP A 98 -7.93 -20.22 -9.86
N ALA A 99 -6.75 -19.71 -9.42
CA ALA A 99 -6.58 -18.39 -8.83
C ALA A 99 -6.44 -17.27 -9.88
N SER A 100 -7.48 -17.07 -10.71
CA SER A 100 -7.55 -16.05 -11.76
C SER A 100 -7.41 -14.58 -11.31
N ARG A 101 -7.25 -14.32 -10.00
CA ARG A 101 -7.19 -12.98 -9.39
C ARG A 101 -5.84 -12.62 -8.77
N GLN A 102 -4.83 -13.48 -8.87
CA GLN A 102 -3.53 -13.21 -8.26
C GLN A 102 -2.60 -12.49 -9.24
N SER A 103 -1.95 -11.45 -8.74
CA SER A 103 -1.08 -10.59 -9.54
C SER A 103 0.15 -11.38 -9.99
N ARG A 104 0.37 -11.45 -11.31
CA ARG A 104 1.48 -12.20 -11.88
C ARG A 104 2.76 -11.37 -11.76
N HIS A 105 3.82 -11.99 -11.27
CA HIS A 105 5.13 -11.34 -11.14
C HIS A 105 6.27 -12.35 -11.33
N SER A 106 7.46 -11.84 -11.67
CA SER A 106 8.66 -12.67 -11.82
C SER A 106 9.89 -11.92 -11.36
N MET A 107 10.87 -12.65 -10.84
CA MET A 107 12.14 -12.12 -10.40
C MET A 107 13.26 -12.85 -11.11
N TYR A 108 14.20 -12.09 -11.68
CA TYR A 108 15.40 -12.61 -12.32
C TYR A 108 16.64 -12.11 -11.58
N PHE A 109 17.45 -13.07 -11.13
CA PHE A 109 18.70 -12.85 -10.43
C PHE A 109 19.86 -13.24 -11.37
N PRO A 110 20.69 -12.29 -11.83
CA PRO A 110 21.80 -12.57 -12.73
C PRO A 110 22.81 -13.56 -12.14
N LYS A 111 23.64 -14.22 -12.94
CA LYS A 111 24.67 -15.14 -12.41
C LYS A 111 25.77 -14.42 -11.62
N ARG A 112 26.08 -13.16 -11.97
CA ARG A 112 27.25 -12.45 -11.43
C ARG A 112 26.93 -11.46 -10.32
N PHE A 113 25.67 -11.34 -9.88
CA PHE A 113 25.32 -10.38 -8.83
C PHE A 113 25.98 -10.73 -7.47
N LEU A 114 26.26 -12.01 -7.22
CA LEU A 114 27.02 -12.47 -6.05
C LEU A 114 28.53 -12.21 -6.12
N LYS A 115 29.10 -11.91 -7.30
CA LYS A 115 30.56 -11.91 -7.52
C LYS A 115 31.32 -10.86 -6.71
N ASN A 116 30.65 -9.78 -6.31
CA ASN A 116 31.23 -8.73 -5.47
C ASN A 116 30.87 -8.88 -3.99
N ILE A 117 30.04 -9.85 -3.64
CA ILE A 117 29.62 -10.10 -2.27
C ILE A 117 30.61 -11.11 -1.72
N GLN A 118 31.56 -10.66 -0.89
CA GLN A 118 32.50 -11.55 -0.22
C GLN A 118 31.77 -12.23 0.95
N PRO A 119 31.42 -13.53 0.87
CA PRO A 119 30.83 -14.22 2.00
C PRO A 119 31.91 -14.32 3.09
N THR A 120 31.54 -14.05 4.34
CA THR A 120 32.39 -14.49 5.44
C THR A 120 32.36 -16.03 5.49
N PRO A 121 33.51 -16.71 5.68
CA PRO A 121 33.63 -18.17 5.51
C PRO A 121 32.78 -19.01 6.48
N ALA A 122 32.07 -18.38 7.43
CA ALA A 122 31.24 -19.04 8.42
C ALA A 122 29.72 -18.94 8.15
N LYS A 123 29.26 -18.16 7.17
CA LYS A 123 27.82 -17.92 6.94
C LYS A 123 27.42 -18.32 5.52
N GLU A 124 26.60 -19.36 5.42
CA GLU A 124 25.95 -19.77 4.17
C GLU A 124 25.06 -18.63 3.67
N ILE A 125 25.23 -18.20 2.42
CA ILE A 125 24.42 -17.15 1.82
C ILE A 125 23.07 -17.73 1.43
N ARG A 126 22.00 -17.05 1.81
CA ARG A 126 20.62 -17.43 1.49
C ARG A 126 19.91 -16.27 0.82
N LEU A 127 19.33 -16.52 -0.33
CA LEU A 127 18.43 -15.57 -0.99
C LEU A 127 17.03 -15.76 -0.38
N ILE A 128 16.47 -14.69 0.16
CA ILE A 128 15.13 -14.67 0.72
C ILE A 128 14.30 -13.72 -0.14
N CYS A 129 13.17 -14.22 -0.62
CA CYS A 129 12.19 -13.44 -1.38
C CYS A 129 10.86 -13.47 -0.60
N ILE A 130 10.26 -12.31 -0.43
CA ILE A 130 8.98 -12.14 0.26
C ILE A 130 8.06 -11.39 -0.69
N TYR A 131 6.94 -11.99 -1.06
CA TYR A 131 5.87 -11.30 -1.78
C TYR A 131 4.74 -10.98 -0.81
N LEU A 132 4.32 -9.73 -0.78
CA LEU A 132 3.28 -9.20 0.09
C LEU A 132 2.22 -8.50 -0.74
N LYS A 133 0.94 -8.78 -0.47
CA LYS A 133 -0.19 -8.10 -1.10
C LYS A 133 -0.84 -7.11 -0.14
N ALA A 134 -1.11 -5.90 -0.64
CA ALA A 134 -1.87 -4.83 0.00
C ALA A 134 -1.48 -4.58 1.47
N SER A 135 -0.19 -4.40 1.73
CA SER A 135 0.29 -4.30 3.10
C SER A 135 0.24 -2.86 3.64
N CYS A 136 -0.57 -2.66 4.68
CA CYS A 136 -0.61 -1.42 5.46
C CYS A 136 0.71 -1.10 6.20
N LEU A 137 1.73 -1.96 6.10
CA LEU A 137 3.09 -1.69 6.58
C LEU A 137 3.84 -0.63 5.77
N PHE A 138 3.44 -0.41 4.52
CA PHE A 138 4.18 0.42 3.57
C PHE A 138 3.39 1.69 3.21
N GLN A 139 3.02 2.44 4.24
CA GLN A 139 2.28 3.70 4.12
C GLN A 139 3.20 4.90 4.20
N ASP A 140 3.27 5.65 3.11
CA ASP A 140 3.96 6.94 3.06
C ASP A 140 2.99 8.09 3.37
N ARG A 141 3.52 9.29 3.59
CA ARG A 141 2.69 10.48 3.90
C ARG A 141 1.74 10.87 2.77
N GLN A 142 2.04 10.50 1.53
CA GLN A 142 1.24 10.85 0.37
C GLN A 142 0.11 9.84 0.12
N ASN A 143 0.04 8.74 0.88
CA ASN A 143 -0.86 7.61 0.64
C ASN A 143 -0.79 7.16 -0.82
N SER A 144 0.43 6.95 -1.28
CA SER A 144 0.73 6.59 -2.67
C SER A 144 0.03 5.30 -3.07
N SER A 145 -0.52 5.27 -4.28
CA SER A 145 -1.19 4.08 -4.82
C SER A 145 -0.18 3.16 -5.50
N LEU A 146 -0.23 1.87 -5.19
CA LEU A 146 0.63 0.85 -5.78
C LEU A 146 -0.13 0.01 -6.81
N LEU A 147 0.57 -0.45 -7.85
CA LEU A 147 0.03 -1.37 -8.85
C LEU A 147 -0.38 -2.69 -8.17
N SER A 148 -1.68 -3.00 -8.20
CA SER A 148 -2.29 -4.21 -7.59
C SER A 148 -2.03 -4.40 -6.08
N GLY A 149 -1.42 -3.41 -5.42
CA GLY A 149 -0.95 -3.52 -4.03
C GLY A 149 0.23 -4.48 -3.84
N ASP A 150 0.98 -4.80 -4.90
CA ASP A 150 2.04 -5.81 -4.84
C ASP A 150 3.36 -5.22 -4.30
N ILE A 151 4.00 -5.94 -3.37
CA ILE A 151 5.28 -5.57 -2.78
C ILE A 151 6.19 -6.80 -2.78
N ILE A 152 7.40 -6.66 -3.33
CA ILE A 152 8.40 -7.73 -3.42
C ILE A 152 9.62 -7.34 -2.60
N GLY A 153 9.82 -8.00 -1.47
CA GLY A 153 11.00 -7.95 -0.61
C GLY A 153 12.07 -8.92 -1.06
N LEU A 154 13.29 -8.43 -1.25
CA LEU A 154 14.47 -9.23 -1.57
C LEU A 154 15.54 -8.98 -0.51
N SER A 155 16.12 -10.05 0.03
CA SER A 155 17.26 -9.95 0.94
C SER A 155 18.23 -11.11 0.76
N LEU A 156 19.48 -10.86 1.13
CA LEU A 156 20.56 -11.83 1.04
C LEU A 156 21.09 -12.13 2.44
N GLY A 157 20.43 -13.04 3.14
CA GLY A 157 20.60 -13.19 4.57
C GLY A 157 20.40 -11.86 5.31
N ASP A 158 21.28 -11.56 6.25
CA ASP A 158 21.24 -10.34 7.07
C ASP A 158 22.21 -9.27 6.51
N MET A 159 22.40 -9.24 5.19
CA MET A 159 23.34 -8.33 4.53
C MET A 159 22.58 -7.26 3.74
N SER A 160 23.02 -6.01 3.90
CA SER A 160 22.60 -4.93 3.01
C SER A 160 23.36 -5.06 1.68
N VAL A 161 22.62 -5.24 0.58
CA VAL A 161 23.20 -5.39 -0.76
C VAL A 161 22.82 -4.17 -1.59
N THR A 162 23.82 -3.38 -1.98
CA THR A 162 23.66 -2.16 -2.79
C THR A 162 24.72 -2.08 -3.89
N ASN A 163 24.51 -1.23 -4.89
CA ASN A 163 25.45 -0.99 -6.00
C ASN A 163 25.82 -2.25 -6.80
N LEU A 164 24.84 -3.12 -7.05
CA LEU A 164 24.97 -4.27 -7.94
C LEU A 164 25.33 -3.81 -9.37
N ARG A 165 26.34 -4.45 -9.96
CA ARG A 165 26.76 -4.17 -11.34
C ARG A 165 25.77 -4.70 -12.37
N GLU A 166 25.26 -5.90 -12.13
CA GLU A 166 24.15 -6.49 -12.87
C GLU A 166 22.91 -6.38 -11.98
N PRO A 167 21.93 -5.53 -12.32
CA PRO A 167 20.76 -5.30 -11.49
C PRO A 167 19.87 -6.54 -11.45
N VAL A 168 19.11 -6.69 -10.37
CA VAL A 168 18.00 -7.66 -10.34
C VAL A 168 16.86 -7.12 -11.19
N GLU A 169 16.18 -8.01 -11.90
CA GLU A 169 15.02 -7.64 -12.71
C GLU A 169 13.76 -8.18 -12.06
N ILE A 170 12.78 -7.31 -11.84
CA ILE A 170 11.49 -7.65 -11.26
C ILE A 170 10.44 -7.21 -12.27
N ARG A 171 9.58 -8.14 -12.69
CA ARG A 171 8.52 -7.85 -13.64
C ARG A 171 7.17 -8.04 -12.97
N PHE A 172 6.31 -7.04 -13.13
CA PHE A 172 4.92 -7.06 -12.69
C PHE A 172 4.04 -7.06 -13.93
N TRP A 173 3.09 -8.00 -14.05
CA TRP A 173 2.11 -8.01 -15.14
C TRP A 173 0.78 -7.46 -14.67
N HIS A 174 0.09 -6.76 -15.55
CA HIS A 174 -1.25 -6.24 -15.32
C HIS A 174 -2.12 -6.38 -16.56
N ASN A 175 -3.45 -6.43 -16.36
CA ASN A 175 -4.44 -6.50 -17.43
C ASN A 175 -5.33 -5.24 -17.50
N TYR A 176 -4.94 -4.18 -16.79
CA TYR A 176 -5.65 -2.90 -16.75
C TYR A 176 -5.08 -1.90 -17.75
N SER A 177 -5.95 -1.09 -18.35
CA SER A 177 -5.55 0.10 -19.11
C SER A 177 -5.14 1.20 -18.14
N LEU A 178 -3.86 1.54 -18.12
CA LEU A 178 -3.28 2.53 -17.22
C LEU A 178 -2.76 3.75 -17.99
N ASP A 179 -3.42 4.10 -19.10
CA ASP A 179 -2.99 5.16 -20.02
C ASP A 179 -2.90 6.54 -19.36
N ASN A 180 -3.66 6.77 -18.29
CA ASN A 180 -3.66 8.03 -17.51
C ASN A 180 -2.73 7.99 -16.29
N PHE A 181 -1.92 6.94 -16.14
CA PHE A 181 -1.03 6.76 -15.00
C PHE A 181 0.41 6.56 -15.46
N SER A 182 1.31 7.36 -14.92
CA SER A 182 2.74 7.04 -14.96
C SER A 182 3.04 5.95 -13.93
N MET A 183 3.68 4.89 -14.39
CA MET A 183 4.15 3.79 -13.54
C MET A 183 5.62 4.00 -13.24
N THR A 184 6.00 3.92 -11.96
CA THR A 184 7.40 4.09 -11.54
C THR A 184 7.80 2.99 -10.57
N CYS A 185 8.89 2.29 -10.86
CA CYS A 185 9.51 1.34 -9.94
C CYS A 185 10.10 2.10 -8.75
N VAL A 186 9.68 1.70 -7.56
CA VAL A 186 10.11 2.30 -6.29
C VAL A 186 10.59 1.24 -5.32
N PHE A 187 11.38 1.66 -4.34
CA PHE A 187 11.74 0.86 -3.19
C PHE A 187 11.35 1.56 -1.90
N TRP A 188 11.12 0.77 -0.86
CA TRP A 188 10.76 1.29 0.46
C TRP A 188 11.99 1.71 1.25
N GLU A 189 12.04 2.98 1.64
CA GLU A 189 13.01 3.51 2.59
C GLU A 189 12.36 3.65 3.98
N GLU A 190 12.93 2.98 4.99
CA GLU A 190 12.39 3.06 6.35
C GLU A 190 12.58 4.47 6.96
N GLY A 191 11.50 5.00 7.53
CA GLY A 191 11.53 6.27 8.25
C GLY A 191 12.27 6.17 9.59
N THR A 192 13.21 7.09 9.81
CA THR A 192 14.04 7.17 11.03
C THR A 192 13.59 8.26 12.02
N GLY A 193 12.50 8.98 11.73
CA GLY A 193 11.98 10.11 12.53
C GLY A 193 10.89 9.76 13.55
N LYS A 194 10.44 10.76 14.32
CA LYS A 194 9.41 10.61 15.38
C LYS A 194 8.09 10.03 14.87
N ASP A 195 7.72 10.30 13.62
CA ASP A 195 6.48 9.81 13.02
C ASP A 195 6.62 8.38 12.45
N ASN A 196 7.85 7.84 12.38
CA ASN A 196 8.21 6.51 11.85
C ASN A 196 7.68 6.14 10.44
N LEU A 197 7.06 7.07 9.72
CA LEU A 197 6.58 6.90 8.36
C LEU A 197 7.76 6.75 7.39
N GLY A 198 7.75 5.68 6.59
CA GLY A 198 8.71 5.50 5.51
C GLY A 198 8.34 6.26 4.25
N GLU A 199 9.16 6.12 3.22
CA GLU A 199 8.99 6.81 1.95
C GLU A 199 9.33 5.87 0.79
N TRP A 200 8.57 6.02 -0.30
CA TRP A 200 8.87 5.36 -1.56
C TRP A 200 9.93 6.16 -2.33
N ARG A 201 11.02 5.49 -2.68
CA ARG A 201 12.22 6.06 -3.30
C ARG A 201 12.48 5.42 -4.65
N THR A 202 13.13 6.11 -5.57
CA THR A 202 13.38 5.62 -6.95
C THR A 202 14.84 5.31 -7.23
N GLU A 203 15.72 5.71 -6.32
CA GLU A 203 17.17 5.65 -6.43
C GLU A 203 17.64 4.21 -6.63
N GLY A 204 18.51 4.01 -7.62
CA GLY A 204 19.03 2.69 -7.95
C GLY A 204 18.08 1.76 -8.71
N CYS A 205 16.85 2.18 -8.98
CA CYS A 205 15.87 1.47 -9.78
C CYS A 205 15.60 2.17 -11.12
N LYS A 206 15.53 1.39 -12.20
CA LYS A 206 15.09 1.86 -13.52
C LYS A 206 13.77 1.21 -13.88
N THR A 207 12.84 2.04 -14.35
CA THR A 207 11.52 1.60 -14.81
C THR A 207 11.50 1.46 -16.32
N ASN A 208 10.98 0.33 -16.81
CA ASN A 208 10.60 0.14 -18.20
C ASN A 208 9.16 -0.36 -18.24
N ALA A 209 8.23 0.55 -18.50
CA ALA A 209 6.80 0.27 -18.56
C ALA A 209 6.39 -0.12 -19.99
N SER A 210 5.64 -1.21 -20.10
CA SER A 210 4.96 -1.71 -21.29
C SER A 210 3.44 -1.60 -21.08
N GLN A 211 2.66 -1.92 -22.11
CA GLN A 211 1.20 -1.89 -22.06
C GLN A 211 0.61 -2.90 -21.05
N ASP A 212 1.29 -4.02 -20.83
CA ASP A 212 0.82 -5.18 -20.06
C ASP A 212 1.74 -5.57 -18.90
N SER A 213 2.87 -4.87 -18.75
CA SER A 213 3.86 -5.19 -17.74
C SER A 213 4.79 -4.03 -17.42
N VAL A 214 5.33 -4.03 -16.21
CA VAL A 214 6.36 -3.10 -15.76
C VAL A 214 7.59 -3.89 -15.37
N LEU A 215 8.73 -3.57 -15.98
CA LEU A 215 10.04 -4.13 -15.65
C LEU A 215 10.82 -3.13 -14.79
N CYS A 216 11.17 -3.56 -13.59
CA CYS A 216 12.02 -2.85 -12.65
C CYS A 216 13.42 -3.46 -12.65
N GLN A 217 14.43 -2.67 -12.98
CA GLN A 217 15.83 -3.07 -12.89
C GLN A 217 16.49 -2.32 -11.74
N CYS A 218 16.72 -3.00 -10.61
CA CYS A 218 17.21 -2.38 -9.38
C CYS A 218 18.60 -2.89 -9.00
N ASN A 219 19.47 -1.99 -8.54
CA ASN A 219 20.86 -2.30 -8.21
C ASN A 219 21.09 -2.60 -6.71
N HIS A 220 20.04 -2.88 -5.97
CA HIS A 220 20.07 -3.19 -4.54
C HIS A 220 18.98 -4.22 -4.21
N LEU A 221 19.01 -4.76 -2.99
CA LEU A 221 18.01 -5.70 -2.50
C LEU A 221 17.30 -5.10 -1.28
N THR A 222 16.02 -4.77 -1.46
CA THR A 222 15.14 -4.16 -0.46
C THR A 222 13.70 -4.61 -0.74
N TYR A 223 12.71 -3.82 -0.33
CA TYR A 223 11.30 -3.98 -0.73
C TYR A 223 10.99 -3.10 -1.93
N PHE A 224 10.42 -3.68 -2.98
CA PHE A 224 10.11 -3.03 -4.25
C PHE A 224 8.61 -3.05 -4.53
N ALA A 225 8.14 -2.01 -5.20
CA ALA A 225 6.78 -1.92 -5.71
C ALA A 225 6.75 -1.08 -7.00
N VAL A 226 5.60 -1.07 -7.67
CA VAL A 226 5.32 -0.12 -8.76
C VAL A 226 4.34 0.92 -8.24
N LEU A 227 4.75 2.17 -8.20
CA LEU A 227 3.94 3.30 -7.80
C LEU A 227 3.16 3.84 -9.00
N LEU A 228 1.87 4.04 -8.81
CA LEU A 228 0.95 4.64 -9.77
C LEU A 228 0.75 6.10 -9.41
N GLN A 229 1.14 6.98 -10.32
CA GLN A 229 0.90 8.41 -10.22
C GLN A 229 0.11 8.85 -11.44
N LEU A 230 -0.88 9.74 -11.26
CA LEU A 230 -1.60 10.31 -12.40
C LEU A 230 -0.58 10.97 -13.34
N SER A 231 -0.52 10.51 -14.58
CA SER A 231 0.36 11.11 -15.57
C SER A 231 -0.07 12.56 -15.72
N SER A 232 0.86 13.49 -15.51
CA SER A 232 0.62 14.92 -15.77
C SER A 232 0.55 15.24 -17.26
N GLU A 233 0.56 14.23 -18.14
CA GLU A 233 0.06 14.42 -19.49
C GLU A 233 -1.37 14.93 -19.38
N PRO A 234 -1.72 16.01 -20.11
CA PRO A 234 -3.04 16.60 -20.00
C PRO A 234 -4.04 15.50 -20.35
N LEU A 235 -4.76 15.03 -19.33
CA LEU A 235 -6.00 14.27 -19.49
C LEU A 235 -6.74 14.92 -20.66
N ASP A 236 -6.98 14.13 -21.72
CA ASP A 236 -7.55 14.62 -22.98
C ASP A 236 -8.59 15.70 -22.68
N GLU A 237 -8.24 16.96 -22.97
CA GLU A 237 -8.98 18.16 -22.55
C GLU A 237 -10.47 18.05 -22.96
N LYS A 238 -10.81 17.16 -23.89
CA LYS A 238 -12.16 16.87 -24.32
C LYS A 238 -13.12 16.32 -23.25
N LEU A 239 -12.66 15.70 -22.15
CA LEU A 239 -13.56 15.05 -21.17
C LEU A 239 -13.67 15.76 -19.81
N LEU A 240 -12.64 16.47 -19.33
CA LEU A 240 -12.73 17.25 -18.08
C LEU A 240 -13.22 18.69 -18.30
N VAL A 241 -12.97 19.27 -19.47
CA VAL A 241 -13.47 20.60 -19.82
C VAL A 241 -15.00 20.64 -19.77
N PRO A 242 -15.78 19.68 -20.30
CA PRO A 242 -17.24 19.75 -20.24
C PRO A 242 -17.78 19.81 -18.81
N LEU A 243 -17.27 19.00 -17.89
CA LEU A 243 -17.88 18.87 -16.56
C LEU A 243 -17.52 20.03 -15.63
N THR A 244 -16.27 20.51 -15.67
CA THR A 244 -15.86 21.70 -14.91
C THR A 244 -16.45 22.97 -15.50
N TYR A 245 -16.52 23.08 -16.83
CA TYR A 245 -17.13 24.22 -17.52
C TYR A 245 -18.65 24.31 -17.28
N LEU A 246 -19.36 23.17 -17.36
CA LEU A 246 -20.79 23.13 -17.06
C LEU A 246 -21.06 23.44 -15.58
N SER A 247 -20.24 22.91 -14.65
CA SER A 247 -20.38 23.22 -13.23
C SER A 247 -20.09 24.69 -12.94
N ASP A 248 -19.12 25.31 -13.60
CA ASP A 248 -18.77 26.72 -13.39
C ASP A 248 -19.89 27.65 -13.86
N ILE A 249 -20.43 27.40 -15.06
CA ILE A 249 -21.56 28.17 -15.60
C ILE A 249 -22.80 27.95 -14.73
N GLY A 250 -23.10 26.70 -14.38
CA GLY A 250 -24.25 26.37 -13.53
C GLY A 250 -24.15 27.04 -12.16
N CYS A 251 -22.96 27.02 -11.56
CA CYS A 251 -22.68 27.66 -10.27
C CYS A 251 -22.79 29.20 -10.35
N GLY A 252 -22.27 29.83 -11.40
CA GLY A 252 -22.38 31.26 -11.63
C GLY A 252 -23.82 31.75 -11.87
N VAL A 253 -24.59 31.01 -12.68
CA VAL A 253 -26.02 31.30 -12.92
C VAL A 253 -26.84 31.14 -11.63
N SER A 254 -26.58 30.06 -10.87
CA SER A 254 -27.24 29.80 -9.59
C SER A 254 -26.93 30.90 -8.56
N ALA A 255 -25.66 31.29 -8.41
CA ALA A 255 -25.26 32.39 -7.53
C ALA A 255 -25.95 33.71 -7.90
N SER A 256 -26.01 34.04 -9.19
CA SER A 256 -26.66 35.26 -9.69
C SER A 256 -28.16 35.27 -9.41
N ALA A 257 -28.84 34.15 -9.65
CA ALA A 257 -30.26 34.00 -9.36
C ALA A 257 -30.57 34.11 -7.85
N CYS A 258 -29.74 33.50 -7.00
CA CYS A 258 -29.84 33.65 -5.54
C CYS A 258 -29.67 35.10 -5.10
N PHE A 259 -28.65 35.80 -5.63
CA PHE A 259 -28.39 37.19 -5.30
C PHE A 259 -29.57 38.12 -5.68
N ILE A 260 -30.10 37.97 -6.90
CA ILE A 260 -31.25 38.76 -7.37
C ILE A 260 -32.47 38.52 -6.48
N THR A 261 -32.73 37.27 -6.11
CA THR A 261 -33.90 36.91 -5.29
C THR A 261 -33.76 37.44 -3.86
N ILE A 262 -32.57 37.36 -3.26
CA ILE A 262 -32.28 37.96 -1.95
C ILE A 262 -32.45 39.49 -2.00
N PHE A 263 -31.94 40.13 -3.06
CA PHE A 263 -32.05 41.57 -3.25
C PHE A 263 -33.52 42.01 -3.37
N LEU A 264 -34.29 41.40 -4.27
CA LEU A 264 -35.72 41.69 -4.43
C LEU A 264 -36.50 41.46 -3.13
N TYR A 265 -36.16 40.43 -2.37
CA TYR A 265 -36.75 40.21 -1.05
C TYR A 265 -36.42 41.36 -0.08
N LEU A 266 -35.18 41.83 0.01
CA LEU A 266 -34.83 42.93 0.91
C LEU A 266 -35.56 44.23 0.55
N PHE A 267 -35.75 44.51 -0.74
CA PHE A 267 -36.52 45.65 -1.22
C PHE A 267 -38.02 45.52 -0.93
N THR A 268 -38.60 44.32 -1.10
CA THR A 268 -40.04 44.08 -0.88
C THR A 268 -40.39 43.87 0.59
N ARG A 269 -39.49 43.34 1.43
CA ARG A 269 -39.64 43.28 2.89
C ARG A 269 -39.75 44.68 3.51
N LYS A 270 -39.10 45.68 2.91
CA LYS A 270 -39.30 47.09 3.29
C LYS A 270 -40.74 47.56 3.07
N LEU A 271 -41.54 46.83 2.27
CA LEU A 271 -42.93 47.11 1.91
C LEU A 271 -43.96 46.17 2.57
N TYR A 272 -43.61 44.92 2.94
CA TYR A 272 -44.55 43.95 3.53
C TYR A 272 -43.86 43.00 4.54
N HIS A 273 -44.50 42.76 5.71
CA HIS A 273 -43.92 41.96 6.80
C HIS A 273 -44.51 40.54 6.82
N ASP A 274 -43.79 39.55 6.30
CA ASP A 274 -44.21 38.14 6.29
C ASP A 274 -43.15 37.22 6.95
N SER A 275 -43.61 36.28 7.78
CA SER A 275 -42.78 35.39 8.62
C SER A 275 -42.41 34.09 7.91
N THR A 276 -43.18 33.65 6.93
CA THR A 276 -42.98 32.38 6.20
C THR A 276 -41.81 32.44 5.22
N THR A 277 -41.45 33.64 4.77
CA THR A 277 -40.33 33.88 3.81
C THR A 277 -38.95 33.68 4.44
N LYS A 278 -38.83 33.66 5.77
CA LYS A 278 -37.54 33.55 6.48
C LYS A 278 -36.78 32.26 6.19
N ILE A 279 -37.49 31.15 6.04
CA ILE A 279 -36.88 29.82 5.78
C ILE A 279 -36.27 29.81 4.37
N HIS A 280 -37.01 30.32 3.37
CA HIS A 280 -36.54 30.38 1.98
C HIS A 280 -35.30 31.26 1.80
N ILE A 281 -35.17 32.35 2.56
CA ILE A 281 -34.01 33.24 2.48
C ILE A 281 -32.77 32.62 3.13
N ASN A 282 -32.95 31.90 4.23
CA ASN A 282 -31.84 31.18 4.87
C ASN A 282 -31.26 30.12 3.91
N LEU A 283 -32.14 29.39 3.21
CA LEU A 283 -31.75 28.43 2.20
C LEU A 283 -31.07 29.09 0.99
N LEU A 284 -31.61 30.19 0.47
CA LEU A 284 -31.00 30.94 -0.64
C LEU A 284 -29.65 31.55 -0.27
N GLY A 285 -29.51 32.01 0.98
CA GLY A 285 -28.24 32.51 1.52
C GLY A 285 -27.18 31.40 1.56
N ALA A 286 -27.53 30.23 2.12
CA ALA A 286 -26.64 29.08 2.16
C ALA A 286 -26.23 28.61 0.76
N LEU A 287 -27.17 28.57 -0.19
CA LEU A 287 -26.88 28.20 -1.58
C LEU A 287 -25.97 29.23 -2.27
N PHE A 288 -26.18 30.54 -2.03
CA PHE A 288 -25.30 31.59 -2.55
C PHE A 288 -23.86 31.42 -2.03
N PHE A 289 -23.68 31.25 -0.73
CA PHE A 289 -22.36 31.04 -0.13
C PHE A 289 -21.68 29.77 -0.67
N LEU A 290 -22.41 28.65 -0.76
CA LEU A 290 -21.92 27.41 -1.37
C LEU A 290 -21.37 27.67 -2.79
N ASN A 291 -22.14 28.34 -3.64
CA ASN A 291 -21.73 28.61 -5.02
C ASN A 291 -20.50 29.54 -5.09
N VAL A 292 -20.47 30.62 -4.29
CA VAL A 292 -19.31 31.52 -4.24
C VAL A 292 -18.05 30.79 -3.76
N SER A 293 -18.19 29.91 -2.78
CA SER A 293 -17.09 29.10 -2.27
C SER A 293 -16.60 28.05 -3.25
N PHE A 294 -17.50 27.42 -4.01
CA PHE A 294 -17.12 26.54 -5.10
C PHE A 294 -16.30 27.30 -6.16
N LEU A 295 -16.75 28.48 -6.59
CA LEU A 295 -16.02 29.34 -7.54
C LEU A 295 -14.66 29.81 -6.98
N SER A 296 -14.61 30.09 -5.68
CA SER A 296 -13.40 30.58 -5.00
C SER A 296 -12.41 29.47 -4.64
N SER A 297 -12.86 28.22 -4.50
CA SER A 297 -12.03 27.06 -4.16
C SER A 297 -10.93 26.79 -5.19
N LYS A 298 -11.17 27.13 -6.46
CA LYS A 298 -10.18 27.03 -7.54
C LYS A 298 -9.00 27.98 -7.38
N THR A 299 -9.20 29.10 -6.68
CA THR A 299 -8.18 30.14 -6.47
C THR A 299 -7.52 30.04 -5.09
N LEU A 300 -8.13 29.30 -4.14
CA LEU A 300 -7.77 29.28 -2.71
C LEU A 300 -7.39 27.89 -2.19
N VAL A 301 -6.79 27.04 -3.03
CA VAL A 301 -6.36 25.67 -2.68
C VAL A 301 -5.43 25.64 -1.45
N ASP A 302 -4.77 26.75 -1.12
CA ASP A 302 -3.79 26.84 -0.02
C ASP A 302 -4.38 27.10 1.38
N HIS A 303 -5.70 27.29 1.52
CA HIS A 303 -6.30 27.66 2.82
C HIS A 303 -7.43 26.72 3.28
N LEU A 304 -7.01 25.54 3.78
CA LEU A 304 -7.85 24.47 4.32
C LEU A 304 -8.88 24.92 5.40
N TRP A 305 -8.57 25.99 6.15
CA TRP A 305 -9.47 26.54 7.18
C TRP A 305 -10.79 27.09 6.63
N TRP A 306 -10.80 27.70 5.45
CA TRP A 306 -12.03 28.26 4.88
C TRP A 306 -13.02 27.16 4.49
N CYS A 307 -12.52 26.06 3.93
CA CYS A 307 -13.34 24.91 3.56
C CYS A 307 -14.07 24.30 4.77
N SER A 308 -13.39 24.25 5.92
CA SER A 308 -13.95 23.68 7.15
C SER A 308 -15.04 24.58 7.77
N ILE A 309 -14.86 25.91 7.74
CA ILE A 309 -15.85 26.88 8.22
C ILE A 309 -17.12 26.83 7.35
N LEU A 310 -16.94 26.72 6.03
CA LEU A 310 -18.04 26.62 5.07
C LEU A 310 -18.84 25.33 5.21
N ALA A 311 -18.17 24.20 5.39
CA ALA A 311 -18.84 22.93 5.66
C ALA A 311 -19.67 22.98 6.95
N ALA A 312 -19.14 23.58 8.02
CA ALA A 312 -19.86 23.76 9.28
C ALA A 312 -21.08 24.69 9.13
N PHE A 313 -20.95 25.79 8.38
CA PHE A 313 -22.05 26.72 8.12
C PHE A 313 -23.16 26.06 7.31
N LEU A 314 -22.81 25.30 6.27
CA LEU A 314 -23.79 24.56 5.46
C LEU A 314 -24.53 23.50 6.27
N HIS A 315 -23.79 22.75 7.10
CA HIS A 315 -24.38 21.77 8.00
C HIS A 315 -25.37 22.43 8.98
N TYR A 316 -25.01 23.58 9.54
CA TYR A 316 -25.88 24.36 10.42
C TYR A 316 -27.12 24.91 9.71
N SER A 317 -26.96 25.47 8.51
CA SER A 317 -28.10 25.99 7.72
C SER A 317 -29.08 24.90 7.31
N LEU A 318 -28.59 23.69 6.99
CA LEU A 318 -29.42 22.53 6.70
C LEU A 318 -30.19 22.06 7.95
N LEU A 319 -29.51 21.96 9.10
CA LEU A 319 -30.14 21.62 10.39
C LEU A 319 -31.18 22.65 10.83
N CYS A 320 -30.95 23.93 10.62
CA CYS A 320 -31.94 24.98 10.91
C CYS A 320 -33.09 25.05 9.91
N SER A 321 -32.98 24.36 8.76
CA SER A 321 -34.03 24.29 7.74
C SER A 321 -34.94 23.07 7.88
N SER A 322 -34.56 22.07 8.69
CA SER A 322 -35.45 20.97 9.08
C SER A 322 -36.41 21.46 10.18
N PRO A 323 -37.74 21.34 9.99
CA PRO A 323 -38.74 21.80 10.96
C PRO A 323 -38.68 21.06 12.31
#